data_AF-A0A1H9ALM3-F1
#
_entry.id   AF-A0A1H9ALM3-F1
#
_cell.length_a   1.000
_cell.length_b   1.000
_cell.length_c   1.000
_cell.angle_alpha   90.00
_cell.angle_beta   90.00
_cell.angle_gamma   90.00
#
_symmetry.space_group_name_H-M   'P 1'
#
loop_
_entity.id
_entity.type
_entity.pdbx_description
1 polymer ?
#
loop_
_entity_poly.entity_id
_entity_poly.type
_entity_poly.pdbx_seq_one_letter_code
_entity_poly.pdbx_strand_id
1 'polypeptide(L)'
;MVSSARDDVTVARLAAGKDGFLGAHHLAAADRLERLILRAQLMPRVTMSYDPTRIGGNKGCGNSVEAASDSAAAARQVLSKLAGTLPPDCWGVLLDVCGLGKGLQQVETERRWPRRSAKLVLRIGLDQVASRFGLSPQASGEAAGALRGWLGERLPLIGENRP
;
A
#
# COMPACT_ATOMS: atom_id res chain seq x y z
N MET A 1 -4.35 15.59 12.91
CA MET A 1 -4.49 14.18 13.32
C MET A 1 -5.91 13.71 13.05
N VAL A 2 -6.30 13.60 11.77
CA VAL A 2 -7.69 13.29 11.36
C VAL A 2 -7.72 11.88 10.77
N SER A 3 -8.61 11.04 11.31
CA SER A 3 -9.13 9.76 10.79
C SER A 3 -8.24 8.58 10.38
N SER A 4 -6.92 8.60 10.56
CA SER A 4 -6.02 7.47 10.21
C SER A 4 -6.39 6.07 10.76
N ALA A 5 -7.27 5.95 11.77
CA ALA A 5 -7.56 4.68 12.45
C ALA A 5 -8.71 3.85 11.84
N ARG A 6 -9.59 4.44 11.02
CA ARG A 6 -10.68 3.71 10.35
C ARG A 6 -10.30 3.21 8.95
N ASP A 7 -9.33 3.87 8.33
CA ASP A 7 -9.03 3.78 6.90
C ASP A 7 -8.24 2.51 6.54
N ASP A 8 -7.36 2.05 7.44
CA ASP A 8 -6.48 0.89 7.24
C ASP A 8 -7.17 -0.48 7.47
N VAL A 9 -8.36 -0.45 8.07
CA VAL A 9 -8.99 -1.63 8.64
C VAL A 9 -9.57 -2.58 7.59
N THR A 10 -10.06 -2.07 6.45
CA THR A 10 -10.71 -2.94 5.44
C THR A 10 -9.69 -3.85 4.75
N VAL A 11 -8.57 -3.28 4.30
CA VAL A 11 -7.49 -4.02 3.65
C VAL A 11 -6.78 -4.94 4.66
N ALA A 12 -6.51 -4.45 5.87
CA ALA A 12 -5.93 -5.26 6.94
C ALA A 12 -6.82 -6.46 7.34
N ARG A 13 -8.14 -6.29 7.45
CA ARG A 13 -9.09 -7.39 7.72
C ARG A 13 -9.09 -8.45 6.62
N LEU A 14 -8.94 -8.04 5.35
CA LEU A 14 -8.88 -8.99 4.23
C LEU A 14 -7.60 -9.82 4.23
N ALA A 15 -6.48 -9.27 4.72
CA ALA A 15 -5.24 -10.00 4.91
C ALA A 15 -5.26 -10.91 6.16
N ALA A 16 -5.84 -10.43 7.27
CA ALA A 16 -5.94 -11.18 8.52
C ALA A 16 -7.05 -12.26 8.53
N GLY A 17 -7.91 -12.28 7.51
CA GLY A 17 -8.96 -13.28 7.37
C GLY A 17 -8.40 -14.70 7.27
N LYS A 18 -9.23 -15.69 7.65
CA LYS A 18 -8.86 -17.12 7.74
C LYS A 18 -8.18 -17.70 6.48
N ASP A 19 -8.44 -17.11 5.32
CA ASP A 19 -7.94 -17.58 4.02
C ASP A 19 -6.72 -16.79 3.51
N GLY A 20 -6.22 -15.78 4.22
CA GLY A 20 -5.08 -14.97 3.79
C GLY A 20 -5.28 -14.34 2.40
N PHE A 21 -6.48 -13.82 2.13
CA PHE A 21 -6.91 -13.45 0.78
C PHE A 21 -6.01 -12.37 0.14
N LEU A 22 -5.42 -11.48 0.94
CA LEU A 22 -4.39 -10.54 0.50
C LEU A 22 -3.05 -10.91 1.14
N GLY A 23 -2.06 -11.24 0.31
CA GLY A 23 -0.67 -11.40 0.75
C GLY A 23 0.06 -10.07 1.04
N ALA A 24 1.28 -10.16 1.59
CA ALA A 24 2.07 -9.01 2.03
C ALA A 24 2.37 -7.97 0.92
N HIS A 25 2.61 -8.40 -0.31
CA HIS A 25 2.82 -7.51 -1.45
C HIS A 25 1.59 -6.65 -1.76
N HIS A 26 0.38 -7.16 -1.57
CA HIS A 26 -0.85 -6.36 -1.72
C HIS A 26 -0.96 -5.29 -0.65
N LEU A 27 -0.62 -5.61 0.61
CA LEU A 27 -0.62 -4.65 1.71
C LEU A 27 0.38 -3.52 1.44
N ALA A 28 1.62 -3.87 1.06
CA ALA A 28 2.64 -2.91 0.69
C ALA A 28 2.22 -2.04 -0.52
N ALA A 29 1.52 -2.64 -1.49
CA ALA A 29 0.99 -1.91 -2.64
C ALA A 29 -0.12 -0.94 -2.24
N ALA A 30 -1.05 -1.36 -1.39
CA ALA A 30 -2.13 -0.52 -0.86
C ALA A 30 -1.57 0.68 -0.08
N ASP A 31 -0.64 0.44 0.84
CA ASP A 31 0.01 1.47 1.65
C ASP A 31 0.84 2.45 0.79
N ARG A 32 1.58 1.96 -0.22
CA ARG A 32 2.23 2.84 -1.21
C ARG A 32 1.24 3.67 -2.01
N LEU A 33 0.11 3.08 -2.41
CA LEU A 33 -0.94 3.78 -3.16
C LEU A 33 -1.61 4.86 -2.31
N GLU A 34 -1.95 4.56 -1.05
CA GLU A 34 -2.54 5.51 -0.11
C GLU A 34 -1.62 6.72 0.10
N ARG A 35 -0.34 6.50 0.40
CA ARG A 35 0.66 7.59 0.48
C ARG A 35 0.75 8.41 -0.80
N LEU A 36 0.62 7.76 -1.96
CA LEU A 36 0.65 8.45 -3.24
C LEU A 36 -0.59 9.32 -3.45
N ILE A 37 -1.79 8.83 -3.10
CA ILE A 37 -3.06 9.58 -3.14
C ILE A 37 -3.01 10.78 -2.19
N LEU A 38 -2.52 10.58 -0.97
CA LEU A 38 -2.34 11.65 0.01
C LEU A 38 -1.37 12.72 -0.49
N ARG A 39 -0.21 12.31 -1.04
CA ARG A 39 0.79 13.24 -1.59
C ARG A 39 0.29 14.01 -2.81
N ALA A 40 -0.54 13.39 -3.65
CA ALA A 40 -1.15 14.05 -4.79
C ALA A 40 -2.16 15.15 -4.40
N GLN A 41 -2.53 15.24 -3.12
CA GLN A 41 -3.53 16.16 -2.58
C GLN A 41 -4.89 16.03 -3.27
N LEU A 42 -5.25 14.81 -3.72
CA LEU A 42 -6.55 14.56 -4.36
C LEU A 42 -7.71 14.51 -3.37
N MET A 43 -7.43 14.45 -2.06
CA MET A 43 -8.48 14.47 -1.05
C MET A 43 -9.02 15.90 -0.85
N PRO A 44 -10.36 16.10 -0.91
CA PRO A 44 -10.95 17.39 -0.58
C PRO A 44 -10.57 17.80 0.84
N ARG A 45 -9.88 18.93 1.01
CA ARG A 45 -9.71 19.54 2.34
C ARG A 45 -11.02 20.19 2.76
N VAL A 46 -11.90 19.44 3.42
CA VAL A 46 -13.20 19.95 3.94
C VAL A 46 -13.05 20.57 5.34
N THR A 47 -11.88 21.08 5.69
CA THR A 47 -11.69 21.78 6.97
C THR A 47 -11.70 23.28 6.71
N MET A 48 -12.85 23.91 6.98
CA MET A 48 -12.88 25.36 7.19
C MET A 48 -12.04 25.65 8.43
N SER A 49 -10.86 26.27 8.24
CA SER A 49 -9.91 26.56 9.31
C SER A 49 -10.35 27.83 10.04
N TYR A 50 -11.08 27.71 11.14
CA TYR A 50 -11.45 28.81 12.05
C TYR A 50 -10.30 29.21 12.98
N ASP A 51 -9.09 29.33 12.45
CA ASP A 51 -7.92 29.76 13.22
C ASP A 51 -7.63 31.24 12.92
N PRO A 52 -8.07 32.19 13.77
CA PRO A 52 -7.88 33.63 13.55
C PRO A 52 -6.40 34.05 13.64
N THR A 53 -5.49 33.17 14.07
CA THR A 53 -4.06 33.49 14.17
C THR A 53 -3.30 33.35 12.85
N ARG A 54 -3.93 32.81 11.80
CA ARG A 54 -3.29 32.60 10.49
C ARG A 54 -3.44 33.78 9.51
N ILE A 55 -3.95 34.92 9.98
CA ILE A 55 -3.95 36.19 9.24
C ILE A 55 -2.75 37.00 9.74
N GLY A 56 -1.55 36.51 9.47
CA GLY A 56 -0.34 37.16 9.98
C GLY A 56 0.93 36.37 9.75
N GLY A 57 1.54 36.55 8.58
CA GLY A 57 2.98 36.33 8.37
C GLY A 57 3.45 34.88 8.28
N ASN A 58 3.83 34.46 7.07
CA ASN A 58 4.97 33.55 6.93
C ASN A 58 5.84 34.00 5.75
N LYS A 59 6.56 35.11 5.96
CA LYS A 59 7.80 35.41 5.22
C LYS A 59 8.87 34.46 5.78
N GLY A 60 9.13 33.35 5.10
CA GLY A 60 10.22 32.45 5.51
C GLY A 60 10.18 31.01 5.02
N CYS A 61 9.39 30.66 4.00
CA CYS A 61 9.33 29.27 3.53
C CYS A 61 9.15 29.14 2.01
N GLY A 62 9.86 29.96 1.24
CA GLY A 62 9.88 29.91 -0.23
C GLY A 62 10.70 28.76 -0.83
N ASN A 63 10.96 27.71 -0.04
CA ASN A 63 11.59 26.48 -0.54
C ASN A 63 10.79 25.21 -0.17
N SER A 64 9.94 25.28 0.87
CA SER A 64 9.13 24.13 1.32
C SER A 64 7.78 24.06 0.62
N VAL A 65 7.21 25.21 0.25
CA VAL A 65 5.92 25.26 -0.47
C VAL A 65 6.11 24.82 -1.92
N GLU A 66 7.22 25.21 -2.54
CA GLU A 66 7.65 24.87 -3.88
C GLU A 66 8.02 23.37 -3.95
N ALA A 67 8.87 22.88 -3.03
CA ALA A 67 9.20 21.46 -2.96
C ALA A 67 7.98 20.57 -2.65
N ALA A 68 7.04 21.04 -1.80
CA ALA A 68 5.79 20.32 -1.56
C ALA A 68 4.89 20.32 -2.80
N SER A 69 4.82 21.42 -3.54
CA SER A 69 4.04 21.53 -4.78
C SER A 69 4.59 20.64 -5.90
N ASP A 70 5.92 20.63 -6.07
CA ASP A 70 6.61 19.75 -7.01
C ASP A 70 6.40 18.27 -6.66
N SER A 71 6.44 17.94 -5.36
CA SER A 71 6.17 16.58 -4.89
C SER A 71 4.72 16.13 -5.16
N ALA A 72 3.75 17.05 -5.09
CA ALA A 72 2.34 16.77 -5.37
C ALA A 72 2.09 16.63 -6.88
N ALA A 73 2.70 17.48 -7.70
CA ALA A 73 2.63 17.39 -9.16
C ALA A 73 3.21 16.06 -9.65
N ALA A 74 4.38 15.65 -9.15
CA ALA A 74 4.97 14.35 -9.44
C ALA A 74 4.06 13.19 -9.00
N ALA A 75 3.45 13.26 -7.82
CA ALA A 75 2.52 12.25 -7.35
C ALA A 75 1.27 12.12 -8.25
N ARG A 76 0.69 13.25 -8.69
CA ARG A 76 -0.43 13.26 -9.64
C ARG A 76 -0.05 12.61 -10.95
N GLN A 77 1.13 12.90 -11.50
CA GLN A 77 1.60 12.27 -12.73
C GLN A 77 1.71 10.75 -12.60
N VAL A 78 2.21 10.24 -11.47
CA VAL A 78 2.28 8.80 -11.20
C VAL A 78 0.87 8.20 -11.11
N LEU A 79 -0.07 8.85 -10.41
CA LEU A 79 -1.46 8.38 -10.33
C LEU A 79 -2.16 8.40 -11.69
N SER A 80 -1.98 9.45 -12.49
CA SER A 80 -2.53 9.52 -13.85
C SER A 80 -2.00 8.40 -14.74
N LYS A 81 -0.72 8.05 -14.61
CA LYS A 81 -0.13 6.90 -15.31
C LYS A 81 -0.74 5.58 -14.84
N LEU A 82 -0.96 5.40 -13.53
CA LEU A 82 -1.64 4.20 -13.00
C LEU A 82 -3.07 4.11 -13.53
N ALA A 83 -3.84 5.20 -13.41
CA ALA A 83 -5.21 5.29 -13.87
C ALA A 83 -5.37 4.98 -15.38
N GLY A 84 -4.40 5.39 -16.20
CA GLY A 84 -4.39 5.10 -17.64
C GLY A 84 -4.01 3.65 -17.99
N THR A 85 -3.45 2.89 -17.06
CA THR A 85 -3.02 1.49 -17.29
C THR A 85 -3.98 0.45 -16.72
N LEU A 86 -4.69 0.77 -15.65
CA LEU A 86 -5.62 -0.17 -15.01
C LEU A 86 -7.00 -0.11 -15.67
N PRO A 87 -7.74 -1.24 -15.71
CA PRO A 87 -9.17 -1.22 -16.04
C PRO A 87 -9.93 -0.25 -15.12
N PRO A 88 -10.96 0.45 -15.63
CA PRO A 88 -11.66 1.50 -14.89
C PRO A 88 -12.32 0.97 -13.61
N ASP A 89 -12.82 -0.26 -13.63
CA ASP A 89 -13.42 -0.91 -12.46
C ASP A 89 -12.40 -1.19 -11.37
N CYS A 90 -11.19 -1.64 -11.75
CA CYS A 90 -10.09 -1.86 -10.81
C CYS A 90 -9.64 -0.54 -10.19
N TRP A 91 -9.43 0.49 -11.02
CA TRP A 91 -9.04 1.82 -10.56
C TRP A 91 -10.06 2.43 -9.61
N GLY A 92 -11.35 2.33 -9.96
CA GLY A 92 -12.44 2.84 -9.13
C GLY A 92 -12.48 2.20 -7.74
N VAL A 93 -12.37 0.87 -7.67
CA VAL A 93 -12.36 0.14 -6.38
C VAL A 93 -11.12 0.48 -5.54
N LEU A 94 -9.95 0.62 -6.17
CA LEU A 94 -8.73 1.03 -5.48
C LEU A 94 -8.87 2.42 -4.85
N LEU A 95 -9.44 3.38 -5.57
CA LEU A 95 -9.69 4.72 -5.01
C LEU A 95 -10.72 4.69 -3.89
N ASP A 96 -11.81 3.93 -4.05
CA ASP A 96 -12.85 3.80 -3.03
C ASP A 96 -12.32 3.17 -1.74
N VAL A 97 -11.55 2.08 -1.84
CA VAL A 97 -11.09 1.32 -0.67
C VAL A 97 -9.82 1.90 -0.09
N CYS A 98 -8.79 2.17 -0.90
CA CYS A 98 -7.49 2.65 -0.41
C CYS A 98 -7.43 4.18 -0.29
N GLY A 99 -8.22 4.92 -1.07
CA GLY A 99 -8.26 6.38 -1.01
C GLY A 99 -9.32 6.92 -0.05
N LEU A 100 -10.51 6.32 -0.05
CA LEU A 100 -11.66 6.80 0.74
C LEU A 100 -12.00 5.91 1.94
N GLY A 101 -11.31 4.79 2.12
CA GLY A 101 -11.56 3.87 3.25
C GLY A 101 -12.93 3.17 3.20
N LYS A 102 -13.62 3.14 2.05
CA LYS A 102 -14.95 2.52 1.94
C LYS A 102 -14.88 1.02 2.20
N GLY A 103 -15.91 0.50 2.88
CA GLY A 103 -16.11 -0.94 3.02
C GLY A 103 -16.57 -1.58 1.71
N LEU A 104 -16.22 -2.86 1.49
CA LEU A 104 -16.56 -3.55 0.24
C LEU A 104 -18.06 -3.58 -0.09
N GLN A 105 -18.93 -3.82 0.91
CA GLN A 105 -20.39 -3.78 0.71
C GLN A 105 -20.90 -2.41 0.23
N GLN A 106 -20.29 -1.33 0.71
CA GLN A 106 -20.65 0.01 0.28
C GLN A 106 -20.28 0.20 -1.20
N VAL A 107 -19.07 -0.21 -1.57
CA VAL A 107 -18.60 -0.17 -2.98
C VAL A 107 -19.53 -0.98 -3.90
N GLU A 108 -19.90 -2.20 -3.49
CA GLU A 108 -20.84 -3.03 -4.25
C GLU A 108 -22.20 -2.35 -4.43
N THR A 109 -22.71 -1.70 -3.38
CA THR A 109 -24.01 -1.02 -3.41
C THR A 109 -23.98 0.22 -4.32
N GLU A 110 -22.98 1.08 -4.14
CA GLU A 110 -22.83 2.33 -4.92
C GLU A 110 -22.61 2.05 -6.41
N ARG A 111 -21.86 0.99 -6.73
CA ARG A 111 -21.55 0.58 -8.12
C ARG A 111 -22.58 -0.38 -8.72
N ARG A 112 -23.60 -0.78 -7.96
CA ARG A 112 -24.60 -1.79 -8.34
C ARG A 112 -23.99 -3.12 -8.79
N TRP A 113 -22.90 -3.52 -8.12
CA TRP A 113 -22.26 -4.79 -8.39
C TRP A 113 -22.87 -5.94 -7.59
N PRO A 114 -22.79 -7.19 -8.08
CA PRO A 114 -23.19 -8.36 -7.32
C PRO A 114 -22.43 -8.49 -5.99
N ARG A 115 -23.03 -9.17 -5.01
CA ARG A 115 -22.37 -9.42 -3.71
C ARG A 115 -21.05 -10.17 -3.89
N ARG A 116 -20.04 -9.79 -3.10
CA ARG A 116 -18.68 -10.37 -3.07
C ARG A 116 -17.82 -10.13 -4.32
N SER A 117 -18.27 -9.30 -5.25
CA SER A 117 -17.50 -8.96 -6.46
C SER A 117 -16.34 -8.01 -6.15
N ALA A 118 -16.56 -7.01 -5.28
CA ALA A 118 -15.56 -5.98 -4.99
C ALA A 118 -14.27 -6.56 -4.39
N LYS A 119 -14.39 -7.66 -3.63
CA LYS A 119 -13.26 -8.39 -3.06
C LYS A 119 -12.29 -8.89 -4.14
N LEU A 120 -12.81 -9.52 -5.19
CA LEU A 120 -11.99 -10.04 -6.29
C LEU A 120 -11.40 -8.92 -7.14
N VAL A 121 -12.21 -7.91 -7.48
CA VAL A 121 -11.75 -6.77 -8.27
C VAL A 121 -10.65 -5.98 -7.54
N LEU A 122 -10.79 -5.79 -6.22
CA LEU A 122 -9.77 -5.15 -5.40
C LEU A 122 -8.44 -5.91 -5.47
N ARG A 123 -8.47 -7.25 -5.33
CA ARG A 123 -7.26 -8.06 -5.41
C ARG A 123 -6.59 -7.92 -6.77
N ILE A 124 -7.35 -8.05 -7.87
CA ILE A 124 -6.82 -7.88 -9.24
C ILE A 124 -6.19 -6.48 -9.41
N GLY A 125 -6.84 -5.44 -8.89
CA GLY A 125 -6.29 -4.09 -8.89
C GLY A 125 -4.97 -4.00 -8.12
N LEU A 126 -4.91 -4.57 -6.92
CA LEU A 126 -3.71 -4.57 -6.09
C LEU A 126 -2.56 -5.38 -6.70
N ASP A 127 -2.84 -6.50 -7.38
CA ASP A 127 -1.84 -7.27 -8.14
C ASP A 127 -1.19 -6.40 -9.23
N GLN A 128 -1.98 -5.63 -9.97
CA GLN A 128 -1.46 -4.74 -11.02
C GLN A 128 -0.65 -3.56 -10.45
N VAL A 129 -1.11 -2.97 -9.35
CA VAL A 129 -0.36 -1.91 -8.65
C VAL A 129 0.94 -2.46 -8.06
N ALA A 130 0.91 -3.66 -7.46
CA ALA A 130 2.08 -4.32 -6.91
C ALA A 130 3.14 -4.56 -7.99
N SER A 131 2.74 -5.09 -9.15
CA SER A 131 3.60 -5.25 -10.32
C SER A 131 4.26 -3.93 -10.73
N ARG A 132 3.49 -2.84 -10.78
CA ARG A 132 4.03 -1.51 -11.14
C ARG A 132 5.01 -0.95 -10.13
N PHE A 133 4.86 -1.32 -8.86
CA PHE A 133 5.78 -0.94 -7.78
C PHE A 133 6.94 -1.93 -7.58
N GLY A 134 7.05 -2.97 -8.42
CA GLY A 134 8.06 -4.02 -8.29
C GLY A 134 7.90 -4.86 -7.03
N LEU A 135 6.68 -4.95 -6.49
CA LEU A 135 6.35 -5.74 -5.32
C LEU A 135 5.94 -7.14 -5.77
N SER A 136 6.60 -8.15 -5.21
CA SER A 136 6.33 -9.56 -5.53
C SER A 136 5.91 -10.35 -4.28
N PRO A 137 5.02 -11.36 -4.43
CA PRO A 137 4.72 -12.31 -3.35
C PRO A 137 5.95 -13.04 -2.82
N GLN A 138 6.95 -13.28 -3.66
CA GLN A 138 8.20 -13.89 -3.22
C GLN A 138 9.13 -12.78 -2.72
N ALA A 139 9.47 -12.81 -1.43
CA ALA A 139 10.65 -12.11 -0.95
C ALA A 139 11.86 -12.76 -1.62
N SER A 140 12.26 -12.22 -2.77
CA SER A 140 13.57 -12.50 -3.35
C SER A 140 14.58 -11.77 -2.48
N GLY A 141 14.80 -12.27 -1.26
CA GLY A 141 16.08 -12.06 -0.62
C GLY A 141 17.11 -12.62 -1.59
N GLU A 142 18.12 -11.81 -1.93
CA GLU A 142 19.31 -12.29 -2.66
C GLU A 142 19.61 -13.71 -2.21
N ALA A 143 19.54 -14.63 -3.17
CA ALA A 143 19.68 -16.07 -3.03
C ALA A 143 20.35 -16.43 -1.71
N ALA A 144 19.54 -16.86 -0.73
CA ALA A 144 19.93 -17.43 0.55
C ALA A 144 21.44 -17.41 0.71
N GLY A 145 21.99 -16.26 1.14
CA GLY A 145 23.41 -16.11 1.38
C GLY A 145 23.82 -17.34 2.15
N ALA A 146 24.60 -18.19 1.46
CA ALA A 146 24.64 -19.62 1.69
C ALA A 146 24.55 -19.91 3.18
N LEU A 147 23.57 -20.73 3.59
CA LEU A 147 23.54 -21.32 4.92
C LEU A 147 24.76 -22.23 5.04
N ARG A 148 25.95 -21.64 5.16
CA ARG A 148 27.22 -22.33 5.31
C ARG A 148 27.24 -22.82 6.74
N GLY A 149 26.90 -24.10 6.84
CA GLY A 149 27.46 -24.99 7.83
C GLY A 149 26.91 -24.83 9.23
N TRP A 150 25.75 -25.43 9.51
CA TRP A 150 25.49 -25.93 10.86
C TRP A 150 25.90 -27.41 11.04
N LEU A 151 26.46 -28.04 10.00
CA LEU A 151 26.99 -29.40 10.02
C LEU A 151 28.34 -29.44 9.29
N GLY A 152 29.38 -28.96 9.95
CA GLY A 152 30.75 -28.96 9.43
C GLY A 152 31.76 -29.73 10.28
N GLU A 153 31.37 -30.26 11.44
CA GLU A 153 32.28 -31.06 12.25
C GLU A 153 31.50 -32.17 12.95
N ARG A 154 31.52 -33.35 12.32
CA ARG A 154 31.06 -34.59 12.94
C ARG A 154 32.15 -34.98 13.94
N LEU A 155 31.89 -34.74 15.22
CA LEU A 155 32.78 -35.14 16.32
C LEU A 155 33.14 -36.63 16.18
N PRO A 156 34.41 -37.04 16.28
CA PRO A 156 34.77 -38.45 16.20
C PRO A 156 34.12 -39.22 17.35
N LEU A 157 33.12 -40.02 17.03
CA LEU A 157 32.51 -40.96 17.95
C LEU A 157 33.48 -42.14 18.13
N ILE A 158 34.26 -42.07 19.21
CA ILE A 158 34.77 -43.21 20.01
C ILE A 158 35.36 -44.39 19.21
N GLY A 159 36.68 -44.53 19.32
CA GLY A 159 37.32 -45.84 19.53
C GLY A 159 37.70 -46.64 18.29
N GLU A 160 38.79 -46.27 17.62
CA GLU A 160 39.55 -47.21 16.80
C GLU A 160 40.76 -47.70 17.61
N ASN A 161 40.53 -48.78 18.37
CA ASN A 161 41.59 -49.64 18.87
C ASN A 161 41.85 -50.71 17.82
N ARG A 162 43.10 -50.85 17.35
CA ARG A 162 43.53 -51.92 16.45
C ARG A 162 44.89 -52.45 16.95
N PRO A 163 45.08 -53.79 17.01
CA PRO A 163 46.12 -54.46 17.79
C PRO A 163 47.56 -54.15 17.39
#